data_AF-A0A0E3M8U6-F1
#
_entry.id   AF-A0A0E3M8U6-F1
#
_cell.length_a   1.000
_cell.length_b   1.000
_cell.length_c   1.000
_cell.angle_alpha   90.00
_cell.angle_beta   90.00
_cell.angle_gamma   90.00
#
_symmetry.space_group_name_H-M   'P 1'
#
loop_
_entity.id
_entity.type
_entity.pdbx_description
1 polymer ?
#
loop_
_entity_poly.entity_id
_entity_poly.type
_entity_poly.pdbx_seq_one_letter_code
_entity_poly.pdbx_strand_id
1 'polypeptide(L)'
;MKKINQYFYAGCIAYTVASIILIIICFIKNKEDFQVKSYASMLIIIILIQIILYFMENLQVKSQFVHMSLELFMIIIITFILGMPTKLIRIDSIYDVIEIITILIVNYVITILSLYLNSRNDADYINKILKEHR
;
A
#
# COMPACT_ATOMS: atom_id res chain seq x y z
N MET A 1 -20.79 0.33 12.13
CA MET A 1 -19.36 0.04 12.32
C MET A 1 -18.79 -1.06 11.40
N LYS A 2 -19.58 -1.99 10.83
CA LYS A 2 -19.06 -3.01 9.87
C LYS A 2 -18.54 -2.47 8.51
N LYS A 3 -19.07 -1.36 8.00
CA LYS A 3 -18.67 -0.78 6.69
C LYS A 3 -17.26 -0.17 6.65
N ILE A 4 -16.76 0.27 7.80
CA ILE A 4 -15.41 0.84 7.94
C ILE A 4 -14.41 -0.31 7.80
N ASN A 5 -14.52 -1.38 8.60
CA ASN A 5 -13.61 -2.54 8.52
C ASN A 5 -13.49 -3.20 7.13
N GLN A 6 -14.54 -3.22 6.31
CA GLN A 6 -14.45 -3.75 4.93
C GLN A 6 -13.63 -2.85 3.99
N TYR A 7 -13.65 -1.54 4.20
CA TYR A 7 -12.82 -0.59 3.46
C TYR A 7 -11.33 -0.75 3.82
N PHE A 8 -11.06 -1.09 5.08
CA PHE A 8 -9.70 -1.26 5.61
C PHE A 8 -9.06 -2.57 5.15
N TYR A 9 -9.73 -3.71 5.31
CA TYR A 9 -9.24 -5.00 4.81
C TYR A 9 -8.99 -5.00 3.30
N ALA A 10 -9.81 -4.28 2.53
CA ALA A 10 -9.61 -4.09 1.12
C ALA A 10 -8.32 -3.28 0.82
N GLY A 11 -7.92 -2.36 1.71
CA GLY A 11 -6.74 -1.50 1.55
C GLY A 11 -5.43 -2.25 1.67
N CYS A 12 -5.30 -3.12 2.67
CA CYS A 12 -4.13 -3.99 2.80
C CYS A 12 -4.00 -4.95 1.59
N ILE A 13 -5.12 -5.51 1.12
CA ILE A 13 -5.15 -6.37 -0.07
C ILE A 13 -4.79 -5.57 -1.34
N ALA A 14 -5.36 -4.38 -1.52
CA ALA A 14 -5.09 -3.52 -2.67
C ALA A 14 -3.62 -3.07 -2.71
N TYR A 15 -3.03 -2.73 -1.55
CA TYR A 15 -1.61 -2.38 -1.44
C TYR A 15 -0.71 -3.56 -1.81
N THR A 16 -1.09 -4.77 -1.38
CA THR A 16 -0.37 -6.00 -1.69
C THR A 16 -0.37 -6.27 -3.20
N VAL A 17 -1.54 -6.18 -3.84
CA VAL A 17 -1.68 -6.39 -5.28
C VAL A 17 -0.91 -5.33 -6.07
N ALA A 18 -1.00 -4.06 -5.68
CA ALA A 18 -0.27 -2.98 -6.32
C ALA A 18 1.26 -3.17 -6.20
N SER A 19 1.74 -3.59 -5.03
CA SER A 19 3.16 -3.90 -4.79
C SER A 19 3.65 -5.09 -5.62
N ILE A 20 2.84 -6.13 -5.78
CA ILE A 20 3.17 -7.30 -6.62
C ILE A 20 3.21 -6.92 -8.10
N ILE A 21 2.25 -6.12 -8.58
CA ILE A 21 2.25 -5.62 -9.96
C ILE A 21 3.52 -4.81 -10.24
N LEU A 22 3.90 -3.96 -9.30
CA LEU A 22 5.13 -3.16 -9.37
C LEU A 22 6.38 -4.05 -9.47
N ILE A 23 6.47 -5.12 -8.65
CA ILE A 23 7.54 -6.12 -8.74
C ILE A 23 7.60 -6.75 -10.12
N ILE A 24 6.45 -7.18 -10.66
CA ILE A 24 6.37 -7.85 -11.97
C ILE A 24 6.80 -6.89 -13.09
N ILE A 25 6.38 -5.63 -13.05
CA ILE A 25 6.80 -4.61 -14.03
C ILE A 25 8.31 -4.40 -13.98
N CYS A 26 8.90 -4.34 -12.79
CA CYS A 26 10.35 -4.22 -12.62
C CYS A 26 11.11 -5.45 -13.14
N PHE A 27 10.58 -6.64 -12.88
CA PHE A 27 11.12 -7.90 -13.39
C PHE A 27 11.11 -7.93 -14.93
N ILE A 28 9.99 -7.56 -15.57
CA ILE A 28 9.86 -7.54 -17.04
C ILE A 28 10.82 -6.53 -17.67
N LYS A 29 11.05 -5.39 -17.02
CA LYS A 29 11.94 -4.34 -17.55
C LYS A 29 13.43 -4.64 -17.34
N ASN A 30 13.81 -5.75 -16.68
CA ASN A 30 15.21 -6.04 -16.30
C ASN A 30 15.93 -4.85 -15.66
N LYS A 31 15.15 -3.99 -15.00
CA LYS A 31 15.67 -2.80 -14.35
C LYS A 31 16.09 -3.22 -12.94
N GLU A 32 17.39 -3.27 -12.70
CA GLU A 32 17.97 -3.29 -11.35
C GLU A 32 17.66 -1.99 -10.57
N ASP A 33 16.89 -1.06 -11.15
CA ASP A 33 16.53 0.26 -10.58
C ASP A 33 15.86 0.19 -9.20
N PHE A 34 15.28 -0.94 -8.80
CA PHE A 34 14.93 -1.10 -7.39
C PHE A 34 16.21 -1.36 -6.62
N GLN A 35 16.62 -0.38 -5.82
CA GLN A 35 17.68 -0.42 -4.80
C GLN A 35 17.54 -1.53 -3.75
N VAL A 36 16.74 -2.54 -4.01
CA VAL A 36 16.48 -3.67 -3.15
C VAL A 36 17.45 -4.78 -3.56
N LYS A 37 18.23 -5.29 -2.59
CA LYS A 37 19.34 -6.23 -2.86
C LYS A 37 18.90 -7.53 -3.57
N SER A 38 17.65 -7.93 -3.41
CA SER A 38 17.05 -9.07 -4.10
C SER A 38 15.52 -8.98 -4.11
N TYR A 39 14.86 -9.66 -5.05
CA TYR A 39 13.40 -9.79 -5.06
C TYR A 39 12.84 -10.39 -3.76
N ALA A 40 13.58 -11.30 -3.13
CA ALA A 40 13.23 -11.84 -1.81
C ALA A 40 13.23 -10.75 -0.72
N SER A 41 14.16 -9.80 -0.80
CA SER A 41 14.21 -8.67 0.12
C SER A 41 13.02 -7.72 -0.06
N MET A 42 12.54 -7.57 -1.30
CA MET A 42 11.34 -6.79 -1.61
C MET A 42 10.08 -7.42 -1.04
N LEU A 43 9.95 -8.76 -1.14
CA LEU A 43 8.85 -9.50 -0.52
C LEU A 43 8.84 -9.36 1.01
N ILE A 44 10.01 -9.39 1.64
CA ILE A 44 10.13 -9.18 3.10
C ILE A 44 9.63 -7.79 3.49
N ILE A 45 10.03 -6.74 2.77
CA ILE A 45 9.57 -5.36 3.01
C ILE A 45 8.04 -5.27 2.85
N ILE A 46 7.49 -5.88 1.81
CA ILE A 46 6.04 -5.89 1.57
C ILE A 46 5.30 -6.58 2.71
N ILE A 47 5.77 -7.75 3.17
CA ILE A 47 5.15 -8.46 4.29
C ILE A 47 5.20 -7.63 5.57
N LEU A 48 6.31 -6.96 5.85
CA LEU A 48 6.45 -6.09 7.01
C LEU A 48 5.49 -4.90 6.95
N ILE A 49 5.40 -4.24 5.80
CA ILE A 49 4.44 -3.15 5.58
C ILE A 49 3.01 -3.65 5.79
N GLN A 50 2.66 -4.84 5.29
CA GLN A 50 1.32 -5.41 5.48
C GLN A 50 0.99 -5.68 6.94
N ILE A 51 1.93 -6.24 7.71
CA ILE A 51 1.74 -6.50 9.14
C ILE A 51 1.38 -5.20 9.86
N ILE A 52 2.07 -4.10 9.54
CA ILE A 52 1.79 -2.80 10.15
C ILE A 52 0.47 -2.20 9.68
N LEU A 53 0.18 -2.26 8.37
CA LEU A 53 -1.10 -1.80 7.85
C LEU A 53 -2.25 -2.54 8.54
N TYR A 54 -2.15 -3.85 8.70
CA TYR A 54 -3.13 -4.65 9.43
C TYR A 54 -3.32 -4.19 10.89
N PHE A 55 -2.24 -3.86 11.61
CA PHE A 55 -2.37 -3.29 12.96
C PHE A 55 -2.99 -1.89 12.94
N MET A 56 -2.69 -1.09 11.92
CA MET A 56 -3.25 0.23 11.70
C MET A 56 -4.73 0.24 11.33
N GLU A 57 -5.25 -0.83 10.74
CA GLU A 57 -6.69 -0.98 10.50
C GLU A 57 -7.50 -0.97 11.81
N ASN A 58 -6.90 -1.43 12.91
CA ASN A 58 -7.56 -1.45 14.22
C ASN A 58 -7.48 -0.12 14.98
N LEU A 59 -6.72 0.85 14.48
CA LEU A 59 -6.64 2.20 15.05
C LEU A 59 -7.92 2.97 14.70
N GLN A 60 -8.76 3.22 15.70
CA GLN A 60 -10.00 4.01 15.55
C GLN A 60 -9.69 5.51 15.42
N VAL A 61 -9.24 5.92 14.24
CA VAL A 61 -9.02 7.35 13.92
C VAL A 61 -10.32 7.92 13.35
N LYS A 62 -10.87 8.97 13.98
CA LYS A 62 -12.13 9.60 13.55
C LYS A 62 -12.06 10.24 12.16
N SER A 63 -10.90 10.74 11.75
CA SER A 63 -10.71 11.41 10.47
C SER A 63 -10.01 10.49 9.48
N GLN A 64 -10.66 10.23 8.35
CA GLN A 64 -10.14 9.36 7.30
C GLN A 64 -8.85 9.94 6.66
N PHE A 65 -8.77 11.27 6.51
CA PHE A 65 -7.57 11.94 6.01
C PHE A 65 -6.38 11.78 6.96
N VAL A 66 -6.63 11.87 8.26
CA VAL A 66 -5.59 11.67 9.28
C VAL A 66 -5.14 10.22 9.29
N HIS A 67 -6.06 9.26 9.17
CA HIS A 67 -5.74 7.84 9.09
C HIS A 67 -4.85 7.53 7.87
N MET A 68 -5.23 7.99 6.67
CA MET A 68 -4.43 7.80 5.45
C MET A 68 -3.04 8.41 5.53
N SER A 69 -2.94 9.63 6.10
CA SER A 69 -1.64 10.29 6.27
C SER A 69 -0.73 9.51 7.22
N LEU A 70 -1.32 8.93 8.28
CA LEU A 70 -0.60 8.14 9.27
C LEU A 70 -0.15 6.79 8.69
N GLU A 71 -0.97 6.14 7.87
CA GLU A 71 -0.59 4.93 7.13
C GLU A 71 0.62 5.20 6.23
N LEU A 72 0.57 6.23 5.39
CA LEU A 72 1.67 6.58 4.49
C LEU A 72 2.95 6.89 5.26
N PHE A 73 2.84 7.64 6.36
CA PHE A 73 3.99 7.98 7.20
C PHE A 73 4.62 6.73 7.84
N MET A 74 3.81 5.80 8.34
CA MET A 74 4.28 4.54 8.91
C MET A 74 4.93 3.64 7.85
N ILE A 75 4.36 3.55 6.65
CA ILE A 75 4.97 2.82 5.52
C ILE A 75 6.39 3.35 5.25
N ILE A 76 6.54 4.67 5.16
CA ILE A 76 7.84 5.31 4.91
C ILE A 76 8.83 5.00 6.04
N ILE A 77 8.41 5.24 7.29
CA ILE A 77 9.26 5.00 8.47
C ILE A 77 9.76 3.57 8.51
N ILE A 78 8.87 2.59 8.36
CA ILE A 78 9.24 1.18 8.45
C ILE A 78 10.13 0.76 7.30
N THR A 79 9.85 1.26 6.09
CA THR A 79 10.69 0.97 4.94
C THR A 79 12.14 1.40 5.19
N PHE A 80 12.37 2.57 5.80
CA PHE A 80 13.72 3.02 6.12
C PHE A 80 14.30 2.40 7.40
N ILE A 81 13.54 2.34 8.51
CA ILE A 81 13.99 1.78 9.79
C ILE A 81 14.32 0.31 9.67
N LEU A 82 13.55 -0.47 8.91
CA LEU A 82 13.84 -1.88 8.70
C LEU A 82 14.76 -2.07 7.50
N GLY A 83 14.52 -1.38 6.39
CA GLY A 83 15.23 -1.61 5.13
C GLY A 83 16.72 -1.22 5.15
N MET A 84 17.10 -0.14 5.85
CA MET A 84 18.50 0.28 5.97
C MET A 84 19.36 -0.71 6.80
N PRO A 85 19.04 -0.99 8.10
CA PRO A 85 19.91 -1.81 8.93
C PRO A 85 19.95 -3.28 8.51
N THR A 86 18.87 -3.80 7.91
CA THR A 86 18.84 -5.17 7.38
C THR A 86 19.50 -5.29 6.00
N LYS A 87 19.98 -4.17 5.42
CA LYS A 87 20.54 -4.08 4.06
C LYS A 87 19.59 -4.64 2.99
N LEU A 88 18.28 -4.60 3.25
CA LEU A 88 17.26 -4.95 2.26
C LEU A 88 17.18 -3.84 1.21
N ILE A 89 17.42 -2.59 1.61
CA ILE A 89 17.48 -1.41 0.74
C ILE A 89 18.90 -0.87 0.77
N ARG A 90 19.43 -0.58 -0.41
CA ARG A 90 20.75 -0.02 -0.62
C ARG A 90 20.60 1.46 -0.97
N ILE A 91 21.14 2.32 -0.12
CA ILE A 91 21.05 3.77 -0.28
C ILE A 91 22.48 4.26 -0.42
N ASP A 92 22.88 4.51 -1.66
CA ASP A 92 24.21 4.99 -2.01
C ASP A 92 24.20 6.52 -2.18
N SER A 93 23.03 7.13 -2.44
CA SER A 93 22.86 8.58 -2.63
C SER A 93 21.58 9.17 -2.00
N ILE A 94 21.42 10.50 -2.03
CA ILE A 94 20.17 11.14 -1.61
C ILE A 94 19.06 10.99 -2.67
N TYR A 95 19.43 10.84 -3.94
CA TYR A 95 18.48 10.57 -5.02
C TYR A 95 17.78 9.23 -4.81
N ASP A 96 18.51 8.28 -4.22
CA ASP A 96 18.03 6.95 -3.93
C ASP A 96 16.86 6.97 -2.93
N VAL A 97 17.01 7.77 -1.88
CA VAL A 97 15.97 8.02 -0.87
C VAL A 97 14.72 8.61 -1.51
N ILE A 98 14.89 9.60 -2.39
CA ILE A 98 13.79 10.29 -3.07
C ILE A 98 13.05 9.33 -4.00
N GLU A 99 13.76 8.46 -4.71
CA GLU A 99 13.19 7.45 -5.58
C GLU A 99 12.31 6.47 -4.79
N ILE A 100 12.82 5.93 -3.68
CA ILE A 100 12.06 5.03 -2.80
C ILE A 100 10.79 5.71 -2.28
N ILE A 101 10.90 6.95 -1.77
CA ILE A 101 9.73 7.70 -1.28
C ILE A 101 8.71 7.89 -2.39
N THR A 102 9.15 8.26 -3.58
CA THR A 102 8.28 8.47 -4.75
C THR A 102 7.51 7.19 -5.08
N ILE A 103 8.21 6.06 -5.10
CA ILE A 103 7.61 4.74 -5.35
C ILE A 103 6.56 4.39 -4.30
N LEU A 104 6.87 4.58 -3.01
CA LEU A 104 5.93 4.31 -1.92
C LEU A 104 4.66 5.18 -2.04
N ILE A 105 4.82 6.47 -2.35
CA ILE A 105 3.70 7.39 -2.55
C ILE A 105 2.84 6.93 -3.74
N VAL A 106 3.45 6.65 -4.90
CA VAL A 106 2.71 6.20 -6.09
C VAL A 106 1.93 4.93 -5.81
N ASN A 107 2.57 3.95 -5.16
CA ASN A 107 1.94 2.68 -4.81
C ASN A 107 0.74 2.88 -3.86
N TYR A 108 0.90 3.77 -2.87
CA TYR A 108 -0.17 4.10 -1.95
C TYR A 108 -1.33 4.86 -2.62
N VAL A 109 -1.04 5.77 -3.56
CA VAL A 109 -2.07 6.46 -4.36
C VAL A 109 -2.87 5.47 -5.20
N ILE A 110 -2.20 4.51 -5.86
CA ILE A 110 -2.87 3.43 -6.61
C ILE A 110 -3.80 2.63 -5.71
N THR A 111 -3.36 2.35 -4.48
CA THR A 111 -4.15 1.63 -3.47
C THR A 111 -5.43 2.40 -3.13
N ILE A 112 -5.33 3.69 -2.81
CA ILE A 112 -6.50 4.53 -2.50
C ILE A 112 -7.47 4.61 -3.68
N LEU A 113 -6.96 4.78 -4.90
CA LEU A 113 -7.78 4.83 -6.12
C LEU A 113 -8.54 3.51 -6.33
N SER A 114 -7.87 2.38 -6.11
CA SER A 114 -8.50 1.05 -6.19
C SER A 114 -9.66 0.93 -5.20
N LEU A 115 -9.46 1.34 -3.94
CA LEU A 115 -10.51 1.32 -2.91
C LEU A 115 -11.68 2.23 -3.25
N TYR A 116 -11.40 3.42 -3.76
CA TYR A 116 -12.43 4.37 -4.16
C TYR A 116 -13.31 3.80 -5.28
N LEU A 117 -12.70 3.20 -6.31
CA LEU A 117 -13.43 2.54 -7.39
C LEU A 117 -14.27 1.37 -6.88
N ASN A 118 -13.71 0.56 -5.99
CA ASN A 118 -14.41 -0.61 -5.47
C ASN A 118 -15.64 -0.21 -4.63
N SER A 119 -15.50 0.79 -3.76
CA SER A 119 -16.64 1.29 -2.99
C SER A 119 -17.71 1.95 -3.85
N ARG A 120 -17.32 2.60 -4.95
CA ARG A 120 -18.28 3.18 -5.89
C ARG A 120 -19.11 2.07 -6.56
N ASN A 121 -18.44 1.01 -7.01
CA ASN A 121 -19.10 -0.14 -7.61
C ASN A 121 -20.03 -0.85 -6.61
N ASP A 122 -19.62 -1.01 -5.36
CA ASP A 122 -20.46 -1.59 -4.31
C ASP A 122 -21.71 -0.74 -4.05
N ALA A 123 -21.56 0.58 -4.02
CA ALA A 123 -22.68 1.50 -3.85
C ALA A 123 -23.67 1.41 -5.02
N ASP A 124 -23.17 1.36 -6.26
CA ASP A 124 -23.99 1.22 -7.47
C ASP A 124 -24.71 -0.13 -7.51
N TYR A 125 -24.04 -1.21 -7.11
CA TYR A 125 -24.63 -2.55 -7.02
C TYR A 125 -25.76 -2.61 -5.99
N ILE A 126 -25.55 -2.07 -4.78
CA ILE A 126 -26.58 -2.00 -3.74
C ILE A 126 -27.78 -1.16 -4.21
N ASN A 127 -27.52 -0.02 -4.85
CA ASN A 127 -28.58 0.84 -5.38
C ASN A 127 -29.38 0.15 -6.49
N LYS A 128 -28.74 -0.68 -7.31
CA LYS A 128 -29.41 -1.48 -8.33
C LYS A 128 -30.33 -2.54 -7.71
N ILE A 129 -29.83 -3.30 -6.73
CA ILE A 129 -30.64 -4.31 -6.00
C ILE A 129 -31.86 -3.67 -5.32
N LEU A 130 -31.66 -2.52 -4.67
CA LEU A 130 -32.74 -1.80 -3.98
C LEU A 130 -33.79 -1.26 -4.94
N LYS A 131 -33.43 -0.93 -6.18
CA LYS A 131 -34.38 -0.56 -7.24
C LYS A 131 -35.13 -1.75 -7.82
N GLU A 132 -34.51 -2.93 -7.90
CA GLU A 132 -35.14 -4.14 -8.41
C GLU A 132 -36.11 -4.79 -7.39
N HIS A 133 -35.94 -4.52 -6.10
CA HIS A 133 -36.83 -5.00 -5.02
C HIS A 133 -37.91 -3.99 -4.59
N ARG A 134 -38.12 -2.91 -5.36
CA ARG A 134 -39.13 -1.88 -5.09
C ARG A 134 -40.15 -1.83 -6.21
#